data_AF-A0A3N5HUY8-F1
#
_entry.id   AF-A0A3N5HUY8-F1
#
_cell.length_a   1.000
_cell.length_b   1.000
_cell.length_c   1.000
_cell.angle_alpha   90.00
_cell.angle_beta   90.00
_cell.angle_gamma   90.00
#
_symmetry.space_group_name_H-M   'P 1'
#
loop_
_entity.id
_entity.type
_entity.pdbx_description
1 polymer ?
#
loop_
_entity_poly.entity_id
_entity_poly.type
_entity_poly.pdbx_seq_one_letter_code
_entity_poly.pdbx_strand_id
1 'polypeptide(L)'
;MAENRPSNVFSAPMDITHRIREGHEQILATFYGYRVSPPDSRQALVGQILHQLASHLEMVENLAFHKLRKSESGGTKLTEAIVHEHEEIKAMILNLQQFEGDDDQAFDEAFEQMMKSVRALFISEKQDLLRLIDHSLDPYPSTK
;
A
#
# COMPACT_ATOMS: atom_id res chain seq x y z
N MET A 1 -7.52 19.55 39.00
CA MET A 1 -6.51 19.28 37.95
C MET A 1 -6.23 17.78 37.97
N ALA A 2 -6.67 17.05 36.96
CA ALA A 2 -6.31 15.65 36.75
C ALA A 2 -6.19 15.43 35.24
N GLU A 3 -5.11 14.77 34.86
CA GLU A 3 -4.49 14.78 33.53
C GLU A 3 -5.36 14.22 32.41
N ASN A 4 -5.34 14.96 31.30
CA ASN A 4 -5.91 14.58 30.01
C ASN A 4 -4.99 13.52 29.37
N ARG A 5 -5.29 12.23 29.55
CA ARG A 5 -4.63 11.15 28.79
C ARG A 5 -5.08 11.26 27.32
N PRO A 6 -4.17 11.45 26.34
CA PRO A 6 -4.57 11.31 24.96
C PRO A 6 -5.00 9.86 24.73
N SER A 7 -6.28 9.67 24.38
CA SER A 7 -6.82 8.41 23.92
C SER A 7 -5.93 7.94 22.76
N ASN A 8 -5.19 6.86 22.97
CA ASN A 8 -4.41 6.22 21.91
C ASN A 8 -5.39 5.51 20.96
N VAL A 9 -6.04 6.28 20.07
CA VAL A 9 -7.08 5.80 19.14
C VAL A 9 -6.51 4.84 18.07
N PHE A 10 -5.21 4.55 18.10
CA PHE A 10 -4.54 3.63 17.16
C PHE A 10 -4.46 2.16 17.64
N SER A 11 -5.19 1.78 18.69
CA SER A 11 -5.00 0.48 19.36
C SER A 11 -6.11 -0.53 19.07
N ALA A 12 -6.21 -0.99 17.82
CA ALA A 12 -6.72 -2.32 17.51
C ALA A 12 -6.03 -2.87 16.25
N PRO A 13 -5.35 -4.01 16.30
CA PRO A 13 -4.71 -4.62 15.14
C PRO A 13 -5.68 -4.99 14.00
N MET A 14 -6.94 -5.28 14.33
CA MET A 14 -8.04 -5.44 13.36
C MET A 14 -8.31 -4.17 12.54
N ASP A 15 -8.16 -2.98 13.12
CA ASP A 15 -8.33 -1.70 12.41
C ASP A 15 -7.26 -1.53 11.32
N ILE A 16 -6.07 -2.09 11.55
CA ILE A 16 -4.93 -1.92 10.65
C ILE A 16 -5.03 -2.82 9.42
N THR A 17 -5.25 -4.12 9.62
CA THR A 17 -5.46 -5.06 8.51
C THR A 17 -6.67 -4.63 7.66
N HIS A 18 -7.69 -4.07 8.31
CA HIS A 18 -8.84 -3.46 7.62
C HIS A 18 -8.43 -2.26 6.76
N ARG A 19 -7.71 -1.28 7.31
CA ARG A 19 -7.26 -0.09 6.56
C ARG A 19 -6.39 -0.42 5.35
N ILE A 20 -5.46 -1.37 5.48
CA ILE A 20 -4.63 -1.80 4.34
C ILE A 20 -5.52 -2.41 3.25
N ARG A 21 -6.42 -3.32 3.63
CA ARG A 21 -7.33 -3.96 2.68
C ARG A 21 -8.25 -2.97 1.99
N GLU A 22 -8.83 -2.05 2.76
CA GLU A 22 -9.68 -0.98 2.25
C GLU A 22 -8.93 -0.09 1.26
N GLY A 23 -7.68 0.28 1.57
CA GLY A 23 -6.79 0.99 0.65
C GLY A 23 -6.57 0.24 -0.66
N HIS A 24 -6.32 -1.08 -0.60
CA HIS A 24 -6.16 -1.91 -1.80
C HIS A 24 -7.43 -1.93 -2.64
N GLU A 25 -8.59 -2.13 -2.00
CA GLU A 25 -9.89 -2.16 -2.68
C GLU A 25 -10.19 -0.83 -3.37
N GLN A 26 -9.93 0.29 -2.70
CA GLN A 26 -10.10 1.63 -3.28
C GLN A 26 -9.18 1.85 -4.48
N ILE A 27 -7.88 1.53 -4.37
CA ILE A 27 -6.92 1.69 -5.48
C ILE A 27 -7.31 0.80 -6.67
N LEU A 28 -7.69 -0.46 -6.43
CA LEU A 28 -8.12 -1.38 -7.48
C LEU A 28 -9.43 -0.93 -8.15
N ALA A 29 -10.34 -0.31 -7.40
CA ALA A 29 -11.54 0.30 -7.94
C ALA A 29 -11.21 1.48 -8.86
N THR A 30 -10.27 2.35 -8.47
CA THR A 30 -9.81 3.45 -9.33
C THR A 30 -9.08 2.94 -10.57
N PHE A 31 -8.28 1.86 -10.48
CA PHE A 31 -7.71 1.18 -11.65
C PHE A 31 -8.79 0.66 -12.61
N TYR A 32 -9.87 0.08 -12.09
CA TYR A 32 -10.99 -0.35 -12.93
C TYR A 32 -11.64 0.86 -13.62
N GLY A 33 -11.87 1.94 -12.87
CA GLY A 33 -12.38 3.21 -13.39
C GLY A 33 -11.53 3.75 -14.54
N TYR A 34 -10.20 3.74 -14.40
CA TYR A 34 -9.28 4.12 -15.47
C TYR A 34 -9.48 3.30 -16.75
N ARG A 35 -9.53 1.97 -16.64
CA ARG A 35 -9.63 1.07 -17.82
C ARG A 35 -10.94 1.23 -18.58
N VAL A 36 -12.03 1.52 -17.89
CA VAL A 36 -13.35 1.71 -18.52
C VAL A 36 -13.61 3.14 -18.97
N SER A 37 -12.74 4.08 -18.61
CA SER A 37 -12.88 5.48 -18.98
C SER A 37 -12.36 5.75 -20.40
N PRO A 38 -12.97 6.69 -21.13
CA PRO A 38 -12.46 7.17 -22.41
C PRO A 38 -11.11 7.89 -22.21
N PRO A 39 -10.23 7.92 -23.23
CA PRO A 39 -8.89 8.53 -23.14
C PRO A 39 -8.89 9.92 -22.49
N ASP A 40 -9.79 10.80 -22.95
CA ASP A 40 -9.91 12.19 -22.47
C ASP A 40 -10.21 12.33 -20.97
N SER A 41 -10.70 11.26 -20.32
CA SER A 41 -11.01 11.24 -18.88
C SER A 41 -9.97 10.49 -18.04
N ARG A 42 -9.02 9.79 -18.67
CA ARG A 42 -8.03 8.96 -17.97
C ARG A 42 -7.00 9.78 -17.21
N GLN A 43 -6.56 10.90 -17.77
CA GLN A 43 -5.48 11.70 -17.19
C GLN A 43 -5.79 12.19 -15.77
N ALA A 44 -7.03 12.62 -15.53
CA ALA A 44 -7.49 13.01 -14.20
C ALA A 44 -7.49 11.83 -13.21
N LEU A 45 -7.88 10.63 -13.68
CA LEU A 45 -7.85 9.42 -12.87
C LEU A 45 -6.42 8.98 -12.55
N VAL A 46 -5.48 9.13 -13.48
CA VAL A 46 -4.07 8.82 -13.24
C VAL A 46 -3.52 9.68 -12.10
N GLY A 47 -3.74 11.00 -12.13
CA GLY A 47 -3.33 11.89 -11.04
C GLY A 47 -3.88 11.47 -9.68
N GLN A 48 -5.18 11.13 -9.62
CA GLN A 48 -5.82 10.61 -8.41
C GLN A 48 -5.17 9.29 -7.94
N ILE A 49 -4.94 8.36 -8.85
CA ILE A 49 -4.36 7.04 -8.56
C ILE A 49 -2.95 7.19 -8.01
N LEU A 50 -2.10 8.01 -8.64
CA LEU A 50 -0.72 8.21 -8.21
C LEU A 50 -0.67 8.81 -6.79
N HIS A 51 -1.56 9.75 -6.48
CA HIS A 51 -1.66 10.32 -5.14
C HIS A 51 -2.15 9.30 -4.10
N GLN A 52 -3.22 8.55 -4.41
CA GLN A 52 -3.76 7.50 -3.53
C GLN A 52 -2.71 6.44 -3.23
N LEU A 53 -1.96 6.01 -4.25
CA LEU A 53 -0.92 5.00 -4.12
C LEU A 53 0.24 5.49 -3.26
N ALA A 54 0.75 6.70 -3.50
CA ALA A 54 1.83 7.27 -2.68
C ALA A 54 1.45 7.35 -1.19
N SER A 55 0.23 7.82 -0.90
CA SER A 55 -0.28 7.90 0.48
C SER A 55 -0.45 6.52 1.12
N HIS A 56 -0.93 5.53 0.36
CA HIS A 56 -1.08 4.16 0.83
C HIS A 56 0.26 3.52 1.18
N LEU A 57 1.27 3.65 0.32
CA LEU A 57 2.61 3.10 0.56
C LEU A 57 3.26 3.70 1.82
N GLU A 58 3.15 5.02 2.00
CA GLU A 58 3.68 5.72 3.19
C GLU A 58 2.99 5.23 4.47
N MET A 59 1.67 5.06 4.44
CA MET A 59 0.91 4.53 5.56
C MET A 59 1.35 3.12 5.95
N VAL A 60 1.52 2.23 4.96
CA VAL A 60 1.95 0.84 5.18
C VAL A 60 3.39 0.77 5.69
N GLU A 61 4.31 1.56 5.14
CA GLU A 61 5.69 1.63 5.64
C GLU A 61 5.75 2.08 7.09
N ASN A 62 5.08 3.19 7.42
CA ASN A 62 5.03 3.70 8.79
C ASN A 62 4.50 2.64 9.75
N LEU A 63 3.47 1.91 9.35
CA LEU A 63 2.95 0.79 10.12
C LEU A 63 3.99 -0.33 10.28
N ALA A 64 4.61 -0.77 9.19
CA ALA A 64 5.60 -1.85 9.19
C ALA A 64 6.75 -1.50 10.14
N PHE A 65 7.28 -0.28 10.06
CA PHE A 65 8.31 0.22 10.98
C PHE A 65 7.86 0.22 12.45
N HIS A 66 6.63 0.62 12.74
CA HIS A 66 6.13 0.70 14.12
C HIS A 66 5.77 -0.66 14.73
N LYS A 67 5.27 -1.61 13.94
CA LYS A 67 4.80 -2.91 14.42
C LYS A 67 5.85 -4.01 14.33
N LEU A 68 6.57 -4.11 13.22
CA LEU A 68 7.51 -5.21 12.98
C LEU A 68 8.82 -5.02 13.73
N ARG A 69 9.30 -3.77 13.88
CA ARG A 69 10.53 -3.49 14.64
C ARG A 69 10.43 -3.83 16.13
N LYS A 70 9.22 -3.96 16.68
CA LYS A 70 8.99 -4.42 18.05
C LYS A 70 9.11 -5.96 18.21
N SER A 71 9.19 -6.71 17.11
CA SER A 71 9.35 -8.16 17.11
C SER A 71 10.82 -8.53 16.86
N GLU A 72 11.50 -9.11 17.84
CA GLU A 72 12.93 -9.42 17.75
C GLU A 72 13.23 -10.44 16.63
N SER A 73 14.20 -10.11 15.79
CA SER A 73 14.83 -10.91 14.70
C SER A 73 14.09 -11.11 13.37
N GLY A 74 12.76 -11.32 13.34
CA GLY A 74 12.02 -11.54 12.07
C GLY A 74 11.51 -10.27 11.38
N GLY A 75 11.18 -9.24 12.17
CA GLY A 75 10.52 -8.04 11.67
C GLY A 75 11.40 -7.14 10.81
N THR A 76 12.71 -7.10 11.06
CA THR A 76 13.65 -6.23 10.33
C THR A 76 13.76 -6.61 8.85
N LYS A 77 13.95 -7.90 8.54
CA LYS A 77 14.09 -8.37 7.15
C LYS A 77 12.81 -8.17 6.34
N LEU A 78 11.65 -8.41 6.94
CA LEU A 78 10.37 -8.18 6.27
C LEU A 78 10.13 -6.68 6.03
N THR A 79 10.48 -5.84 7.01
CA THR A 79 10.38 -4.38 6.85
C THR A 79 11.26 -3.91 5.68
N GLU A 80 12.50 -4.40 5.59
CA GLU A 80 13.41 -4.09 4.49
C GLU A 80 12.85 -4.55 3.13
N ALA A 81 12.28 -5.75 3.06
CA ALA A 81 11.66 -6.26 1.83
C ALA A 81 10.47 -5.39 1.38
N ILE A 82 9.57 -5.03 2.30
CA ILE A 82 8.41 -4.15 2.01
C ILE A 82 8.89 -2.80 1.47
N VAL A 83 9.87 -2.18 2.15
CA VAL A 83 10.41 -0.89 1.74
C VAL A 83 11.02 -0.98 0.33
N HIS A 84 11.76 -2.04 0.04
CA HIS A 84 12.35 -2.26 -1.27
C HIS A 84 11.29 -2.40 -2.38
N GLU A 85 10.26 -3.22 -2.17
CA GLU A 85 9.16 -3.36 -3.13
C GLU A 85 8.41 -2.04 -3.34
N HIS A 86 8.26 -1.23 -2.29
CA HIS A 86 7.64 0.09 -2.39
C HIS A 86 8.50 1.12 -3.14
N GLU A 87 9.82 1.09 -2.99
CA GLU A 87 10.74 1.97 -3.71
C GLU A 87 10.58 1.81 -5.22
N GLU A 88 10.37 0.59 -5.72
CA GLU A 88 10.11 0.33 -7.14
C GLU A 88 8.82 1.03 -7.61
N ILE A 89 7.74 0.92 -6.83
CA ILE A 89 6.47 1.58 -7.16
C ILE A 89 6.59 3.10 -7.07
N LYS A 90 7.28 3.63 -6.05
CA LYS A 90 7.53 5.07 -5.91
C LYS A 90 8.34 5.61 -7.09
N ALA A 91 9.33 4.86 -7.59
CA ALA A 91 10.07 5.23 -8.78
C ALA A 91 9.16 5.29 -10.02
N MET A 92 8.24 4.32 -10.19
CA MET A 92 7.25 4.37 -11.27
C MET A 92 6.30 5.57 -11.14
N ILE A 93 5.85 5.90 -9.92
CA ILE A 93 5.02 7.09 -9.66
C ILE A 93 5.77 8.35 -10.09
N LEU A 94 7.02 8.52 -9.68
CA LEU A 94 7.82 9.70 -10.03
C LEU A 94 8.02 9.81 -11.55
N ASN A 95 8.35 8.69 -12.21
CA ASN A 95 8.51 8.66 -13.67
C ASN A 95 7.22 9.08 -14.39
N LEU A 96 6.05 8.60 -13.93
CA LEU A 96 4.76 8.97 -14.51
C LEU A 96 4.37 10.43 -14.22
N GLN A 97 4.72 10.97 -13.06
CA GLN A 97 4.50 12.38 -12.72
C GLN A 97 5.39 13.33 -13.53
N GLN A 98 6.58 12.87 -13.92
CA GLN A 98 7.55 13.62 -14.73
C GLN A 98 7.41 13.34 -16.23
N PHE A 99 6.41 12.58 -16.65
CA PHE A 99 6.20 12.31 -18.06
C PHE A 99 5.70 13.58 -18.76
N GLU A 100 6.60 14.26 -19.48
CA GLU A 100 6.34 15.50 -20.23
C GLU A 100 6.13 15.25 -21.74
N GLY A 101 6.01 13.99 -22.17
CA GLY A 101 5.85 13.65 -23.58
C GLY A 101 4.41 13.80 -24.09
N ASP A 102 4.25 14.26 -25.33
CA ASP A 102 2.97 14.30 -26.05
C ASP A 102 2.52 12.90 -26.57
N ASP A 103 3.16 11.83 -26.07
CA ASP A 103 2.87 10.45 -26.47
C ASP A 103 1.94 9.78 -25.44
N ASP A 104 0.64 10.00 -25.64
CA ASP A 104 -0.43 9.42 -24.82
C ASP A 104 -0.36 7.88 -24.79
N GLN A 105 0.10 7.24 -25.87
CA GLN A 105 0.20 5.79 -25.93
C GLN A 105 1.33 5.29 -25.02
N ALA A 106 2.52 5.88 -25.11
CA ALA A 106 3.65 5.51 -24.26
C ALA A 106 3.33 5.75 -22.77
N PHE A 107 2.60 6.83 -22.47
CA PHE A 107 2.10 7.11 -21.12
C PHE A 107 1.14 6.02 -20.63
N ASP A 108 0.13 5.68 -21.43
CA ASP A 108 -0.85 4.65 -21.09
C ASP A 108 -0.16 3.28 -20.87
N GLU A 109 0.81 2.91 -21.70
CA GLU A 109 1.58 1.67 -21.55
C GLU A 109 2.41 1.64 -20.25
N ALA A 110 3.09 2.74 -19.92
CA ALA A 110 3.84 2.88 -18.67
C ALA A 110 2.91 2.80 -17.45
N PHE A 111 1.74 3.43 -17.53
CA PHE A 111 0.74 3.38 -16.47
C PHE A 111 0.14 1.98 -16.30
N GLU A 112 -0.14 1.26 -17.40
CA GLU A 112 -0.58 -0.13 -17.34
C GLU A 112 0.48 -1.05 -16.73
N GLN A 113 1.75 -0.81 -17.01
CA GLN A 113 2.84 -1.54 -16.38
C GLN A 113 2.89 -1.30 -14.86
N MET A 114 2.74 -0.05 -14.43
CA MET A 114 2.64 0.28 -13.00
C MET A 114 1.44 -0.43 -12.35
N MET A 115 0.27 -0.44 -12.99
CA MET A 115 -0.90 -1.15 -12.47
C MET A 115 -0.65 -2.65 -12.28
N LYS A 116 0.16 -3.30 -13.14
CA LYS A 116 0.54 -4.71 -12.99
C LYS A 116 1.46 -4.89 -11.77
N SER A 117 2.47 -4.04 -11.61
CA SER A 117 3.39 -4.09 -10.47
C SER A 117 2.67 -3.87 -9.14
N VAL A 118 1.74 -2.91 -9.07
CA VAL A 118 0.93 -2.66 -7.85
C VAL A 118 0.06 -3.86 -7.48
N ARG A 119 -0.53 -4.56 -8.48
CA ARG A 119 -1.28 -5.80 -8.19
C ARG A 119 -0.39 -6.90 -7.63
N ALA A 120 0.84 -7.02 -8.14
CA ALA A 120 1.80 -7.99 -7.62
C ALA A 120 2.21 -7.64 -6.17
N LEU A 121 2.49 -6.37 -5.89
CA LEU A 121 2.75 -5.86 -4.55
C LEU A 121 1.60 -6.22 -3.58
N PHE A 122 0.35 -5.92 -3.93
CA PHE A 122 -0.80 -6.21 -3.07
C PHE A 122 -0.97 -7.71 -2.78
N ILE A 123 -0.55 -8.59 -3.69
CA ILE A 123 -0.53 -10.03 -3.45
C ILE A 123 0.59 -10.39 -2.46
N SER A 124 1.79 -9.84 -2.64
CA SER A 124 2.95 -10.00 -1.75
C SER A 124 2.59 -9.56 -0.32
N GLU A 125 2.09 -8.34 -0.15
CA GLU A 125 1.69 -7.79 1.15
C GLU A 125 0.60 -8.63 1.83
N LYS A 126 -0.35 -9.17 1.07
CA LYS A 126 -1.38 -10.06 1.62
C LYS A 126 -0.80 -11.38 2.09
N GLN A 127 0.22 -11.91 1.42
CA GLN A 127 0.84 -13.19 1.76
C GLN A 127 1.83 -13.07 2.91
N ASP A 128 2.57 -11.97 2.98
CA ASP A 128 3.69 -11.82 3.91
C ASP A 128 3.32 -10.89 5.08
N LEU A 129 2.91 -9.66 4.80
CA LEU A 129 2.63 -8.65 5.83
C LEU A 129 1.33 -8.95 6.59
N LEU A 130 0.21 -9.07 5.88
CA LEU A 130 -1.10 -9.24 6.52
C LEU A 130 -1.21 -10.56 7.28
N ARG A 131 -0.65 -11.66 6.73
CA ARG A 131 -0.61 -12.94 7.46
C ARG A 131 0.21 -12.85 8.73
N LEU A 132 1.36 -12.17 8.70
CA LEU A 132 2.19 -12.02 9.90
C LEU A 132 1.47 -11.19 10.97
N ILE A 133 0.80 -10.10 10.56
CA ILE A 133 -0.03 -9.30 11.46
C ILE A 133 -1.13 -10.18 12.07
N ASP A 134 -1.89 -10.92 11.25
CA ASP A 134 -2.97 -11.78 11.74
C ASP A 134 -2.46 -12.91 12.66
N HIS A 135 -1.33 -13.55 12.36
CA HIS A 135 -0.74 -14.59 13.21
C HIS A 135 -0.14 -14.06 14.51
N SER A 136 0.36 -12.83 14.53
CA SER A 136 0.81 -12.18 15.77
C SER A 136 -0.34 -11.89 16.75
N LEU A 137 -1.59 -12.07 16.31
CA LEU A 137 -2.82 -11.78 17.05
C LEU A 137 -3.55 -13.01 17.55
N ASP A 138 -3.05 -14.22 17.30
CA ASP A 138 -3.65 -15.45 17.80
C ASP A 138 -2.99 -15.85 19.14
N PRO A 139 -3.57 -15.52 20.30
CA PRO A 139 -2.96 -15.80 21.60
C PRO A 139 -3.05 -17.28 22.03
N TYR A 140 -3.57 -18.18 21.20
CA TYR A 140 -3.72 -19.60 21.57
C TYR A 140 -2.94 -20.54 20.65
N PRO A 141 -1.85 -21.17 21.13
CA PRO A 141 -1.38 -22.38 20.49
C PRO A 141 -2.47 -23.45 20.70
N SER A 142 -3.07 -23.91 19.60
CA SER A 142 -3.81 -25.17 19.60
C SER A 142 -2.80 -26.28 19.94
N THR A 143 -2.73 -26.59 21.23
CA THR A 143 -2.06 -27.77 21.74
C THR A 143 -2.87 -28.99 21.26
N LYS A 144 -2.22 -29.83 20.47
CA LYS A 144 -2.60 -31.22 20.29
C LYS A 144 -1.55 -32.09 20.96
#